data_AF-A0A1W0X208-F1
#
_entry.id   AF-A0A1W0X208-F1
#
_cell.length_a   1.000
_cell.length_b   1.000
_cell.length_c   1.000
_cell.angle_alpha   90.00
_cell.angle_beta   90.00
_cell.angle_gamma   90.00
#
_symmetry.space_group_name_H-M   'P 1'
#
loop_
_entity.id
_entity.type
_entity.pdbx_description
1 polymer ?
#
loop_
_entity_poly.entity_id
_entity_poly.type
_entity_poly.pdbx_seq_one_letter_code
_entity_poly.pdbx_strand_id
1 'polypeptide(L)'
;MASAAKSNHSVHFDGDEADIGETLNRIKTHKGVVGIIVLTQDGVVLKSTLDDETASSYGLLVHDLVRRSRLGIRDFDPSNDLSFLRIRTKKHEIMVAPDRDYLLIVIQNPNSENGQYEPLRLRTRPETADDDGDKSAL
;
A
#
# COMPACT_ATOMS: atom_id res chain seq x y z
N MET A 1 14.95 0.68 37.89
CA MET A 1 15.58 -0.08 36.79
C MET A 1 14.75 -1.32 36.55
N ALA A 2 13.98 -1.37 35.46
CA ALA A 2 13.25 -2.58 35.06
C ALA A 2 13.70 -2.92 33.64
N SER A 3 14.38 -4.06 33.52
CA SER A 3 14.89 -4.64 32.28
C SER A 3 13.72 -5.17 31.46
N ALA A 4 13.46 -4.58 30.29
CA ALA A 4 12.55 -5.17 29.31
C ALA A 4 13.27 -6.35 28.63
N ALA A 5 12.78 -7.56 28.88
CA ALA A 5 13.20 -8.75 28.17
C ALA A 5 12.85 -8.59 26.68
N LYS A 6 13.87 -8.47 25.83
CA LYS A 6 13.72 -8.69 24.38
C LYS A 6 13.41 -10.17 24.22
N SER A 7 12.14 -10.52 24.01
CA SER A 7 11.76 -11.86 23.59
C SER A 7 12.31 -12.09 22.18
N ASN A 8 13.41 -12.84 22.08
CA ASN A 8 13.88 -13.37 20.81
C ASN A 8 12.88 -14.42 20.32
N HIS A 9 11.87 -13.98 19.58
CA HIS A 9 11.04 -14.90 18.81
C HIS A 9 11.79 -15.21 17.52
N SER A 10 12.58 -16.29 17.51
CA SER A 10 13.19 -16.83 16.30
C SER A 10 12.11 -17.52 15.49
N VAL A 11 11.39 -16.74 14.68
CA VAL A 11 10.59 -17.26 13.58
C VAL A 11 11.54 -17.85 12.54
N HIS A 12 11.44 -19.16 12.32
CA HIS A 12 12.22 -19.86 11.31
C HIS A 12 11.63 -19.50 9.94
N PHE A 13 12.33 -18.67 9.18
CA PHE A 13 12.07 -18.46 7.76
C PHE A 13 12.97 -19.43 7.00
N ASP A 14 12.36 -20.38 6.28
CA ASP A 14 13.08 -21.38 5.46
C ASP A 14 13.77 -20.77 4.23
N GLY A 15 13.64 -19.46 4.00
CA GLY A 15 14.29 -18.75 2.89
C GLY A 15 15.65 -18.19 3.30
N ASP A 16 16.68 -18.47 2.48
CA ASP A 16 18.00 -17.88 2.65
C ASP A 16 17.90 -16.35 2.71
N GLU A 17 18.52 -15.75 3.72
CA GLU A 17 18.44 -14.30 3.96
C GLU A 17 18.93 -13.49 2.73
N ALA A 18 19.87 -14.06 1.98
CA ALA A 18 20.37 -13.52 0.71
C ALA A 18 19.29 -13.47 -0.37
N ASP A 19 18.51 -14.54 -0.54
CA ASP A 19 17.45 -14.65 -1.57
C ASP A 19 16.31 -13.67 -1.29
N ILE A 20 15.96 -13.50 -0.01
CA ILE A 20 14.97 -12.52 0.43
C ILE A 20 15.47 -11.10 0.13
N GLY A 21 16.74 -10.81 0.46
CA GLY A 21 17.36 -9.53 0.18
C GLY A 21 17.35 -9.19 -1.32
N GLU A 22 17.68 -10.15 -2.17
CA GLU A 22 17.66 -9.97 -3.62
C GLU A 22 16.24 -9.72 -4.14
N THR A 23 15.27 -10.50 -3.68
CA THR A 23 13.86 -10.37 -4.08
C THR A 23 13.30 -9.01 -3.68
N LEU A 24 13.55 -8.56 -2.45
CA LEU A 24 13.16 -7.23 -1.98
C LEU A 24 13.82 -6.13 -2.81
N ASN A 25 15.09 -6.30 -3.17
CA ASN A 25 15.80 -5.32 -3.99
C ASN A 25 15.21 -5.25 -5.41
N ARG A 26 14.90 -6.39 -6.02
CA ARG A 26 14.21 -6.43 -7.32
C ARG A 26 12.87 -5.70 -7.28
N ILE A 27 12.05 -5.92 -6.25
CA ILE A 27 10.77 -5.21 -6.09
C ILE A 27 11.02 -3.71 -5.90
N LYS A 28 11.98 -3.32 -5.07
CA LYS A 28 12.33 -1.92 -4.80
C LYS A 28 12.72 -1.16 -6.08
N THR A 29 13.37 -1.83 -7.03
CA THR A 29 13.78 -1.20 -8.31
C THR A 29 12.63 -0.98 -9.30
N HIS A 30 11.43 -1.51 -9.03
CA HIS A 30 10.29 -1.26 -9.91
C HIS A 30 9.83 0.20 -9.81
N LYS A 31 9.61 0.81 -10.98
CA LYS A 31 9.16 2.21 -11.08
C LYS A 31 7.87 2.38 -10.28
N GLY A 32 7.86 3.34 -9.37
CA GLY A 32 6.69 3.67 -8.57
C GLY A 32 6.61 2.96 -7.23
N VAL A 33 7.47 1.98 -6.92
CA VAL A 33 7.55 1.43 -5.58
C VAL A 33 8.09 2.49 -4.63
N VAL A 34 7.31 2.76 -3.57
CA VAL A 34 7.63 3.72 -2.52
C VAL A 34 8.21 2.98 -1.31
N GLY A 35 7.63 1.83 -0.97
CA GLY A 35 8.05 1.06 0.18
C GLY A 35 7.61 -0.40 0.13
N ILE A 36 8.32 -1.24 0.87
CA ILE A 36 8.05 -2.66 1.04
C ILE A 36 8.11 -2.97 2.53
N ILE A 37 7.14 -3.73 3.02
CA ILE A 37 7.07 -4.20 4.40
C ILE A 37 6.80 -5.71 4.37
N VAL A 38 7.56 -6.47 5.14
CA VAL A 38 7.35 -7.90 5.38
C VAL A 38 6.92 -8.08 6.83
N LEU A 39 5.76 -8.67 7.06
CA LEU A 39 5.21 -8.95 8.38
C LEU A 39 5.17 -10.45 8.65
N THR A 40 5.24 -10.86 9.92
CA THR A 40 4.77 -12.18 10.35
C THR A 40 3.24 -12.27 10.25
N GLN A 41 2.70 -13.49 10.34
CA GLN A 41 1.24 -13.68 10.49
C GLN A 41 0.65 -13.03 11.74
N ASP A 42 1.45 -12.72 12.75
CA ASP A 42 1.02 -12.02 13.97
C ASP A 42 1.06 -10.49 13.84
N GLY A 43 1.49 -9.96 12.67
CA GLY A 43 1.55 -8.53 12.40
C GLY A 43 2.84 -7.86 12.88
N VAL A 44 3.89 -8.63 13.21
CA VAL A 44 5.20 -8.10 13.60
C VAL A 44 6.02 -7.79 12.35
N VAL A 45 6.59 -6.58 12.27
CA VAL A 45 7.47 -6.18 11.16
C VAL A 45 8.80 -6.93 11.23
N LEU A 46 9.15 -7.64 10.16
CA LEU A 46 10.41 -8.37 10.02
C LEU A 46 11.44 -7.56 9.26
N LYS A 47 11.04 -7.02 8.11
CA LYS A 47 11.88 -6.22 7.22
C LYS A 47 11.03 -5.12 6.60
N SER A 48 11.62 -3.95 6.42
CA SER A 48 10.98 -2.80 5.80
C SER A 48 12.00 -1.95 5.06
N THR A 49 11.58 -1.29 3.98
CA THR A 49 12.36 -0.23 3.33
C THR A 49 11.95 1.16 3.78
N LEU A 50 10.96 1.27 4.68
CA LEU A 50 10.47 2.49 5.30
C LEU A 50 11.05 2.63 6.72
N ASP A 51 10.91 3.81 7.32
CA ASP A 51 11.18 4.01 8.74
C ASP A 51 10.27 3.16 9.63
N ASP A 52 10.76 2.82 10.82
CA ASP A 52 10.11 1.86 11.73
C ASP A 52 8.70 2.30 12.15
N GLU A 53 8.47 3.61 12.36
CA GLU A 53 7.18 4.15 12.76
C GLU A 53 6.15 3.99 11.64
N THR A 54 6.50 4.42 10.43
CA THR A 54 5.65 4.28 9.25
C THR A 54 5.38 2.81 8.94
N ALA A 55 6.41 1.96 8.97
CA ALA A 55 6.28 0.53 8.71
C ALA A 55 5.35 -0.16 9.71
N SER A 56 5.48 0.17 11.00
CA SER A 56 4.61 -0.36 12.06
C SER A 56 3.16 0.09 11.88
N SER A 57 2.95 1.38 11.59
CA SER A 57 1.60 1.93 11.37
C SER A 57 0.88 1.28 10.19
N TYR A 58 1.54 1.20 9.02
CA TYR A 58 1.00 0.50 7.86
C TYR A 58 0.80 -0.99 8.14
N GLY A 59 1.78 -1.62 8.80
CA GLY A 59 1.77 -3.04 9.10
C GLY A 59 0.54 -3.45 9.90
N LEU A 60 0.27 -2.75 11.01
CA LEU A 60 -0.88 -3.02 11.88
C LEU A 60 -2.22 -2.84 11.16
N LEU A 61 -2.40 -1.73 10.44
CA LEU A 61 -3.66 -1.41 9.76
C LEU A 61 -3.95 -2.40 8.62
N VAL A 62 -2.93 -2.73 7.82
CA VAL A 62 -3.07 -3.64 6.69
C VAL A 62 -3.26 -5.08 7.17
N HIS A 63 -2.59 -5.48 8.25
CA HIS A 63 -2.77 -6.79 8.86
C HIS A 63 -4.21 -7.01 9.33
N ASP A 64 -4.78 -6.07 10.10
CA ASP A 64 -6.17 -6.19 10.56
C ASP A 64 -7.15 -6.21 9.39
N LEU A 65 -6.89 -5.41 8.34
CA LEU A 65 -7.71 -5.41 7.14
C LEU A 65 -7.69 -6.77 6.44
N VAL A 66 -6.50 -7.34 6.18
CA VAL A 66 -6.35 -8.66 5.56
C VAL A 66 -7.06 -9.74 6.39
N ARG A 67 -6.91 -9.71 7.72
CA ARG A 67 -7.58 -10.64 8.62
C ARG A 67 -9.10 -10.59 8.45
N ARG A 68 -9.70 -9.39 8.45
CA ARG A 68 -11.15 -9.22 8.26
C ARG A 68 -11.61 -9.63 6.87
N SER A 69 -10.83 -9.29 5.84
CA SER A 69 -11.14 -9.69 4.46
C SER A 69 -11.12 -11.21 4.28
N ARG A 70 -10.14 -11.90 4.88
CA ARG A 70 -10.08 -13.37 4.87
C ARG A 70 -11.29 -14.00 5.54
N LEU A 71 -11.69 -13.48 6.71
CA LEU A 71 -12.89 -13.95 7.41
C LEU A 71 -14.13 -13.78 6.52
N GLY A 72 -14.34 -12.60 5.94
CA GLY A 72 -15.50 -12.35 5.07
C GLY A 72 -15.52 -13.21 3.80
N ILE A 73 -14.37 -13.56 3.23
CA ILE A 73 -14.29 -14.49 2.09
C ILE A 73 -14.68 -15.91 2.53
N ARG A 74 -14.15 -16.38 3.66
CA ARG A 74 -14.43 -17.73 4.19
C ARG A 74 -15.86 -17.90 4.71
N ASP A 75 -16.48 -16.82 5.16
CA ASP A 75 -17.90 -16.80 5.53
C ASP A 75 -18.81 -17.06 4.31
N PHE A 76 -18.36 -16.68 3.10
CA PHE A 76 -19.07 -16.95 1.85
C PHE A 76 -18.76 -18.35 1.29
N ASP A 77 -17.48 -18.73 1.25
CA ASP A 77 -17.03 -20.06 0.84
C ASP A 77 -15.82 -20.48 1.70
N PRO A 78 -16.00 -21.46 2.62
CA PRO A 78 -14.93 -21.93 3.50
C PRO A 78 -13.73 -22.54 2.78
N SER A 79 -13.88 -22.95 1.52
CA SER A 79 -12.79 -23.52 0.71
C SER A 79 -11.93 -22.46 0.03
N ASN A 80 -12.37 -21.19 0.03
CA ASN A 80 -11.67 -20.10 -0.61
C ASN A 80 -10.82 -19.29 0.40
N ASP A 81 -9.74 -18.67 -0.08
CA ASP A 81 -8.88 -17.83 0.76
C ASP A 81 -8.40 -16.59 0.00
N LEU A 82 -8.00 -15.56 0.74
CA LEU A 82 -7.41 -14.36 0.17
C LEU A 82 -6.01 -14.67 -0.37
N SER A 83 -5.88 -14.67 -1.69
CA SER A 83 -4.60 -14.83 -2.39
C SER A 83 -3.86 -13.52 -2.59
N PHE A 84 -4.59 -12.42 -2.83
CA PHE A 84 -4.01 -11.11 -3.10
C PHE A 84 -5.04 -10.00 -2.85
N LEU A 85 -4.58 -8.87 -2.32
CA LEU A 85 -5.40 -7.68 -2.07
C LEU A 85 -4.72 -6.44 -2.64
N ARG A 86 -5.46 -5.66 -3.44
CA ARG A 86 -4.98 -4.39 -4.02
C ARG A 86 -5.94 -3.26 -3.67
N ILE A 87 -5.43 -2.24 -2.98
CA ILE A 87 -6.20 -1.09 -2.55
C ILE A 87 -5.58 0.15 -3.19
N ARG A 88 -6.32 0.79 -4.10
CA ARG A 88 -5.87 1.99 -4.79
C ARG A 88 -6.58 3.22 -4.25
N THR A 89 -5.79 4.20 -3.83
CA THR A 89 -6.25 5.54 -3.45
C THR A 89 -5.70 6.58 -4.42
N LYS A 90 -6.04 7.86 -4.23
CA LYS A 90 -5.46 8.96 -5.03
C LYS A 90 -3.96 9.15 -4.81
N LYS A 91 -3.45 8.77 -3.62
CA LYS A 91 -2.06 9.03 -3.21
C LYS A 91 -1.19 7.79 -3.24
N HIS A 92 -1.76 6.65 -2.87
CA HIS A 92 -1.05 5.38 -2.72
C HIS A 92 -1.84 4.23 -3.33
N GLU A 93 -1.10 3.27 -3.84
CA GLU A 93 -1.60 1.95 -4.17
C GLU A 93 -0.90 0.94 -3.27
N ILE A 94 -1.69 0.18 -2.52
CA ILE A 94 -1.22 -0.81 -1.57
C ILE A 94 -1.54 -2.18 -2.12
N MET A 95 -0.51 -2.99 -2.33
CA MET A 95 -0.60 -4.38 -2.77
C MET A 95 -0.20 -5.28 -1.61
N VAL A 96 -1.01 -6.28 -1.31
CA VAL A 96 -0.79 -7.20 -0.20
C VAL A 96 -0.88 -8.62 -0.71
N ALA A 97 0.20 -9.37 -0.55
CA ALA A 97 0.29 -10.77 -0.90
C ALA A 97 0.54 -11.56 0.39
N PRO A 98 -0.48 -12.22 0.94
CA PRO A 98 -0.28 -13.10 2.07
C PRO A 98 0.28 -14.45 1.61
N ASP A 99 1.24 -14.98 2.36
CA ASP A 99 1.84 -16.30 2.18
C ASP A 99 1.63 -17.15 3.45
N ARG A 100 2.17 -18.37 3.49
CA ARG A 100 2.04 -19.31 4.60
C ARG A 100 2.61 -18.76 5.90
N ASP A 101 3.71 -18.03 5.85
CA ASP A 101 4.45 -17.63 7.06
C ASP A 101 4.57 -16.11 7.22
N TYR A 102 4.26 -15.35 6.16
CA TYR A 102 4.44 -13.90 6.15
C TYR A 102 3.38 -13.18 5.31
N LEU A 103 3.31 -11.86 5.51
CA LEU A 103 2.55 -10.93 4.68
C LEU A 103 3.54 -10.01 3.97
N LEU A 104 3.50 -9.98 2.63
CA LEU A 104 4.22 -8.99 1.85
C LEU A 104 3.30 -7.81 1.54
N ILE A 105 3.71 -6.61 1.93
CA ILE A 105 3.03 -5.36 1.63
C ILE A 105 3.94 -4.52 0.75
N VAL A 106 3.42 -4.08 -0.40
CA VAL A 106 4.09 -3.16 -1.31
C VAL A 106 3.27 -1.89 -1.42
N ILE A 107 3.90 -0.75 -1.15
CA ILE A 107 3.31 0.58 -1.28
C ILE A 107 3.88 1.20 -2.54
N GLN A 108 3.01 1.62 -3.44
CA GLN A 108 3.35 2.23 -4.71
C GLN A 108 2.70 3.59 -4.87
N ASN A 109 3.31 4.43 -5.71
CA ASN A 109 2.67 5.60 -6.25
C ASN A 109 1.68 5.12 -7.34
N PRO A 110 0.36 5.36 -7.19
CA PRO A 110 -0.66 4.91 -8.14
C PRO A 110 -0.44 5.51 -9.53
N ASN A 111 0.33 6.60 -9.63
CA ASN A 111 0.48 7.42 -10.81
C ASN A 111 1.79 7.18 -11.55
N SER A 112 2.59 6.21 -11.11
CA SER A 112 3.93 5.96 -11.62
C SER A 112 3.98 5.40 -13.05
N GLU A 113 2.95 4.68 -13.48
CA GLU A 113 2.82 4.18 -14.86
C GLU A 113 2.17 5.20 -15.80
N ASN A 114 1.39 6.13 -15.27
CA ASN A 114 0.67 7.13 -16.06
C ASN A 114 1.38 8.48 -15.94
N GLY A 115 2.27 8.77 -16.89
CA GLY A 115 2.72 10.14 -17.11
C GLY A 115 1.50 11.06 -17.21
N GLN A 116 1.48 12.11 -16.38
CA GLN A 116 0.45 13.16 -16.28
C GLN A 116 -0.81 12.82 -15.48
N TYR A 117 -0.73 12.99 -14.16
CA TYR A 117 -1.89 13.42 -13.39
C TYR A 117 -1.94 14.95 -13.41
N GLU A 118 -2.69 15.52 -14.35
CA GLU A 118 -3.28 16.84 -14.14
C GLU A 118 -4.28 16.68 -12.97
N PRO A 119 -4.08 17.32 -11.81
CA PRO A 119 -5.11 17.33 -10.78
C PRO A 119 -6.38 17.90 -11.40
N LEU A 120 -7.55 17.31 -11.10
CA LEU A 120 -8.85 17.83 -11.53
C LEU A 120 -8.94 19.30 -11.10
N ARG A 121 -8.60 20.22 -12.00
CA ARG A 121 -8.96 21.62 -11.81
C ARG A 121 -10.47 21.60 -11.79
N LEU A 122 -11.05 21.99 -10.65
CA LEU A 122 -12.45 22.39 -10.59
C LEU A 122 -12.65 23.26 -11.83
N ARG A 123 -13.48 22.79 -12.77
CA ARG A 123 -13.83 23.61 -13.93
C ARG A 123 -14.47 24.86 -13.33
N THR A 124 -13.71 25.94 -13.19
CA THR A 124 -14.28 27.26 -13.05
C THR A 124 -15.09 27.42 -14.31
N ARG A 125 -16.42 27.33 -14.14
CA ARG A 125 -17.39 27.59 -15.19
C ARG A 125 -16.88 28.84 -15.92
N PRO A 126 -16.65 28.80 -17.25
CA PRO A 126 -16.31 30.02 -17.95
C PRO A 126 -17.41 31.02 -17.62
N GLU A 127 -17.04 32.13 -16.96
CA GLU A 127 -17.89 33.32 -16.97
C GLU A 127 -18.13 33.58 -18.44
N THR A 128 -19.37 33.40 -18.86
CA THR A 128 -19.82 33.93 -20.13
C THR A 128 -19.46 35.40 -20.08
N ALA A 129 -18.49 35.77 -20.90
CA ALA A 129 -18.30 37.14 -21.31
C ALA A 129 -19.65 37.57 -21.90
N ASP A 130 -20.47 38.21 -21.06
CA ASP A 130 -21.56 39.02 -21.54
C ASP A 130 -20.90 40.21 -22.22
N ASP A 131 -20.64 39.95 -23.50
CA ASP A 131 -20.16 40.83 -24.53
C ASP A 131 -20.99 42.13 -24.51
N ASP A 132 -20.29 43.23 -24.20
CA ASP A 132 -20.72 44.61 -24.37
C ASP A 132 -21.05 44.86 -25.85
N GLY A 133 -22.26 44.45 -26.24
CA GLY A 133 -22.84 44.73 -27.55
C GLY A 133 -23.45 46.13 -27.58
N ASP A 134 -22.61 47.12 -27.85
CA ASP A 134 -22.96 48.44 -28.38
C ASP A 134 -24.15 48.38 -29.35
N LYS A 135 -25.22 49.13 -29.03
CA LYS A 135 -26.17 49.63 -30.02
C LYS A 135 -26.48 51.10 -29.75
N SER A 136 -25.46 51.92 -29.94
CA SER A 136 -25.66 53.24 -30.52
C SER A 136 -25.84 53.10 -32.05
N ALA A 137 -27.05 53.34 -32.57
CA ALA A 137 -27.29 53.94 -33.90
C ALA A 137 -28.78 53.90 -34.28
N LEU A 138 -29.34 55.11 -34.37
CA LEU A 138 -30.57 55.56 -35.06
C LEU A 138 -31.93 55.22 -34.45
#